data_AF-A0A960TCK4-F1
#
_entry.id   AF-A0A960TCK4-F1
#
_cell.length_a   1.000
_cell.length_b   1.000
_cell.length_c   1.000
_cell.angle_alpha   90.00
_cell.angle_beta   90.00
_cell.angle_gamma   90.00
#
_symmetry.space_group_name_H-M   'P 1'
#
loop_
_entity.id
_entity.type
_entity.pdbx_description
1 polymer ?
#
loop_
_entity_poly.entity_id
_entity_poly.type
_entity_poly.pdbx_seq_one_letter_code
_entity_poly.pdbx_strand_id
1 'polypeptide(L)'
;MARDQDNGHLSRILNSAEPAVIRRGKEYLARDLVAVTEQIQGTWVGIARGSELYALTLNTNTGKYSCTCPAARPCKHVVAFVLLLRRDFQSGQSANIHQGLTLNISEQDLQASEETAPHSRKSGDGPSHANRGRLAAKAIEFLPLKFVLNEQSETLKLHFSLTGSISVLPAVLHPDHARLWQELRKEFGYPMQLPLSRASLWKDLEPEVEILDLNGRSLRFRGELSVRPALRELSPLDSRRVLVPCVSMRDEERWPRSGQTCIVEPGGAMKERGFWVMKYQEVSPALHSMLHTVLEPEQILSSLKLLKKEKVLGLEPFEQICKAGPVLRISLDYSIDTDLWLHGEMDLVYARHQKDLKPEYMEQQPDGPVQRPVYPSIAGLAPFWPAADSAEESFYAMGQGQVALRNPDKEKRLLSRLASQPAISSIFDFSRLWTESSDEWTGSGGGRIAVFDDGSFSLNGAALQDFMIALPALLDSGIRVEFSRELIRLFRPAPRARFEIDKPSGIEWFSGRILLPGLSRSEQDRVFDAYRDGRGYAEIRSGQWISLEQTGLSEIENGLSGLGLNLDPEGLTRMGPPQWLALQSELSQQLQTTHRMQKFLERFELQVPAMPVAGF
;
A
#
# COMPACT_ATOMS: atom_id res chain seq x y z
N MET A 1 35.99 18.74 -47.70
CA MET A 1 34.56 19.11 -47.56
C MET A 1 33.97 18.73 -46.20
N ALA A 2 34.14 17.52 -45.65
CA ALA A 2 33.59 17.19 -44.32
C ALA A 2 34.16 18.03 -43.15
N ARG A 3 35.48 18.32 -43.15
CA ARG A 3 36.15 19.11 -42.08
C ARG A 3 35.65 20.56 -41.96
N ASP A 4 35.15 21.17 -43.03
CA ASP A 4 34.68 22.55 -43.00
C ASP A 4 33.29 22.68 -42.34
N GLN A 5 32.47 21.62 -42.43
CA GLN A 5 31.14 21.60 -41.82
C GLN A 5 31.22 21.43 -40.29
N ASP A 6 32.14 20.60 -39.78
CA ASP A 6 32.35 20.40 -38.34
C ASP A 6 32.72 21.71 -37.62
N ASN A 7 33.57 22.53 -38.25
CA ASN A 7 33.97 23.83 -37.69
C ASN A 7 32.81 24.85 -37.63
N GLY A 8 31.82 24.74 -38.50
CA GLY A 8 30.65 25.62 -38.54
C GLY A 8 29.78 25.48 -37.29
N HIS A 9 29.51 24.24 -36.87
CA HIS A 9 28.68 23.97 -35.69
C HIS A 9 29.39 24.37 -34.38
N LEU A 10 30.69 24.06 -34.26
CA LEU A 10 31.49 24.46 -33.09
C LEU A 10 31.53 25.99 -32.94
N SER A 11 31.72 26.71 -34.04
CA SER A 11 31.72 28.18 -34.04
C SER A 11 30.36 28.75 -33.63
N ARG A 12 29.26 28.11 -34.05
CA ARG A 12 27.89 28.52 -33.68
C ARG A 12 27.63 28.37 -32.18
N ILE A 13 28.12 27.31 -31.55
CA ILE A 13 28.02 27.10 -30.09
C ILE A 13 28.84 28.14 -29.33
N LEU A 14 30.03 28.50 -29.82
CA LEU A 14 30.84 29.55 -29.20
C LEU A 14 30.19 30.93 -29.33
N ASN A 15 29.58 31.22 -30.49
CA ASN A 15 28.92 32.51 -30.73
C ASN A 15 27.61 32.69 -29.94
N SER A 16 26.98 31.61 -29.49
CA SER A 16 25.78 31.68 -28.63
C SER A 16 26.09 31.75 -27.14
N ALA A 17 27.36 31.59 -26.73
CA ALA A 17 27.78 31.69 -25.34
C ALA A 17 28.02 33.15 -24.94
N GLU A 18 27.63 33.52 -23.71
CA GLU A 18 27.97 34.84 -23.18
C GLU A 18 29.50 35.03 -23.06
N PRO A 19 30.04 36.26 -23.25
CA PRO A 19 31.48 36.52 -23.16
C PRO A 19 32.13 36.07 -21.85
N ALA A 20 31.41 36.19 -20.72
CA ALA A 20 31.88 35.74 -19.41
C ALA A 20 32.01 34.21 -19.33
N VAL A 21 31.09 33.47 -19.97
CA VAL A 21 31.14 32.01 -20.06
C VAL A 21 32.29 31.57 -20.97
N ILE A 22 32.52 32.28 -22.09
CA ILE A 22 33.65 32.02 -22.96
C ILE A 22 34.98 32.20 -22.22
N ARG A 23 35.12 33.28 -21.45
CA ARG A 23 36.31 33.51 -20.60
C ARG A 23 36.56 32.35 -19.64
N ARG A 24 35.53 31.92 -18.90
CA ARG A 24 35.63 30.77 -17.98
C ARG A 24 35.90 29.45 -18.70
N GLY A 25 35.34 29.23 -19.88
CA GLY A 25 35.61 28.04 -20.69
C GLY A 25 37.07 27.97 -21.14
N LYS A 26 37.67 29.12 -21.52
CA LYS A 26 39.10 29.22 -21.81
C LYS A 26 39.96 28.92 -20.57
N GLU A 27 39.59 29.43 -19.40
CA GLU A 27 40.28 29.13 -18.13
C GLU A 27 40.24 27.62 -17.81
N TYR A 28 39.11 26.96 -18.05
CA TYR A 28 38.97 25.51 -17.86
C TYR A 28 39.86 24.71 -18.81
N LEU A 29 39.92 25.09 -20.09
CA LEU A 29 40.80 24.46 -21.06
C LEU A 29 42.28 24.68 -20.71
N ALA A 30 42.66 25.89 -20.29
CA ALA A 30 44.03 26.23 -19.92
C ALA A 30 44.54 25.48 -18.67
N ARG A 31 43.63 24.99 -17.83
CA ARG A 31 43.93 24.19 -16.63
C ARG A 31 43.76 22.68 -16.86
N ASP A 32 43.58 22.26 -18.11
CA ASP A 32 43.31 20.86 -18.50
C ASP A 32 42.12 20.24 -17.76
N LEU A 33 41.12 21.03 -17.36
CA LEU A 33 39.95 20.59 -16.59
C LEU A 33 38.86 19.92 -17.43
N VAL A 34 39.14 19.62 -18.69
CA VAL A 34 38.22 19.01 -19.63
C VAL A 34 38.97 18.02 -20.51
N ALA A 35 38.40 16.84 -20.76
CA ALA A 35 39.00 15.79 -21.56
C ALA A 35 37.96 15.09 -22.44
N VAL A 36 38.40 14.63 -23.61
CA VAL A 36 37.63 13.73 -24.48
C VAL A 36 37.83 12.29 -23.99
N THR A 37 36.74 11.55 -23.81
CA THR A 37 36.78 10.14 -23.38
C THR A 37 36.50 9.18 -24.52
N GLU A 38 35.61 9.54 -25.46
CA GLU A 38 35.28 8.67 -26.59
C GLU A 38 34.70 9.46 -27.77
N GLN A 39 34.68 8.83 -28.95
CA GLN A 39 33.97 9.31 -30.13
C GLN A 39 33.11 8.18 -30.71
N ILE A 40 31.79 8.40 -30.80
CA ILE A 40 30.82 7.45 -31.36
C ILE A 40 30.03 8.15 -32.46
N GLN A 41 30.21 7.71 -33.72
CA GLN A 41 29.40 8.15 -34.86
C GLN A 41 29.26 9.69 -35.01
N GLY A 42 30.35 10.43 -34.85
CA GLY A 42 30.35 11.89 -34.91
C GLY A 42 29.88 12.59 -33.63
N THR A 43 29.57 11.83 -32.58
CA THR A 43 29.32 12.31 -31.22
C THR A 43 30.56 12.13 -30.36
N TRP A 44 31.08 13.22 -29.84
CA TRP A 44 32.19 13.27 -28.90
C TRP A 44 31.64 13.24 -27.49
N VAL A 45 32.16 12.34 -26.66
CA VAL A 45 31.86 12.28 -25.23
C VAL A 45 33.10 12.67 -24.47
N GLY A 46 32.90 13.42 -23.39
CA GLY A 46 33.97 13.87 -22.54
C GLY A 46 33.53 14.09 -21.11
N ILE A 47 34.49 14.49 -20.29
CA ILE A 47 34.28 14.85 -18.90
C ILE A 47 34.89 16.22 -18.63
N ALA A 48 34.22 17.01 -17.78
CA ALA A 48 34.78 18.23 -17.23
C ALA A 48 34.81 18.16 -15.70
N ARG A 49 35.91 18.64 -15.11
CA ARG A 49 36.12 18.66 -13.67
C ARG A 49 35.81 20.06 -13.12
N GLY A 50 34.73 20.17 -12.35
CA GLY A 50 34.41 21.34 -11.53
C GLY A 50 34.51 21.00 -10.05
N SER A 51 33.47 21.36 -9.27
CA SER A 51 33.28 20.82 -7.92
C SER A 51 32.99 19.32 -7.94
N GLU A 52 32.45 18.82 -9.06
CA GLU A 52 32.19 17.41 -9.36
C GLU A 52 32.66 17.08 -10.79
N LEU A 53 32.51 15.81 -11.20
CA LEU A 53 32.72 15.38 -12.58
C LEU A 53 31.43 15.53 -13.37
N TYR A 54 31.47 16.29 -14.47
CA TYR A 54 30.34 16.50 -15.36
C TYR A 54 30.57 15.79 -16.68
N ALA A 55 29.69 14.84 -17.01
CA ALA A 55 29.62 14.23 -18.35
C ALA A 55 29.17 15.26 -19.40
N LEU A 56 29.81 15.20 -20.55
CA LEU A 56 29.60 16.07 -21.71
C LEU A 56 29.37 15.22 -22.96
N THR A 57 28.42 15.62 -23.79
CA THR A 57 28.27 15.07 -25.15
C THR A 57 28.15 16.20 -26.16
N LEU A 58 28.77 16.04 -27.33
CA LEU A 58 28.68 16.98 -28.44
C LEU A 58 28.71 16.25 -29.77
N ASN A 59 27.68 16.44 -30.59
CA ASN A 59 27.62 15.90 -31.94
C ASN A 59 28.07 16.98 -32.94
N THR A 60 29.22 16.78 -33.62
CA THR A 60 29.79 17.80 -34.51
C THR A 60 28.98 18.00 -35.78
N ASN A 61 28.28 16.96 -36.24
CA ASN A 61 27.43 17.00 -37.44
C ASN A 61 26.16 17.85 -37.23
N THR A 62 25.61 17.87 -36.02
CA THR A 62 24.33 18.56 -35.72
C THR A 62 24.52 19.83 -34.88
N GLY A 63 25.65 19.94 -34.18
CA GLY A 63 25.89 20.96 -33.16
C GLY A 63 25.06 20.76 -31.88
N LYS A 64 24.38 19.63 -31.71
CA LYS A 64 23.67 19.30 -30.46
C LYS A 64 24.69 18.92 -29.38
N TYR A 65 24.51 19.47 -28.18
CA TYR A 65 25.38 19.20 -27.04
C TYR A 65 24.58 19.03 -25.75
N SER A 66 25.17 18.35 -24.78
CA SER A 66 24.62 18.25 -23.42
C SER A 66 25.73 18.29 -22.38
N CYS A 67 25.38 18.80 -21.20
CA CYS A 67 26.22 18.78 -20.00
C CYS A 67 25.33 18.52 -18.79
N THR A 68 25.86 17.72 -17.86
CA THR A 68 25.19 17.34 -16.59
C THR A 68 25.28 18.39 -15.49
N CYS A 69 26.05 19.48 -15.67
CA CYS A 69 26.11 20.55 -14.68
C CYS A 69 24.80 21.37 -14.63
N PRO A 70 24.43 21.96 -13.48
CA PRO A 70 23.17 22.69 -13.32
C PRO A 70 23.15 24.09 -13.97
N ALA A 71 24.26 24.57 -14.53
CA ALA A 71 24.35 25.92 -15.10
C ALA A 71 23.61 26.05 -16.45
N ALA A 72 23.22 27.29 -16.78
CA ALA A 72 22.63 27.62 -18.08
C ALA A 72 23.53 27.21 -19.25
N ARG A 73 22.91 26.87 -20.39
CA ARG A 73 23.57 26.33 -21.59
C ARG A 73 23.73 27.40 -22.68
N PRO A 74 24.87 27.45 -23.39
CA PRO A 74 26.07 26.64 -23.17
C PRO A 74 26.79 27.06 -21.88
N CYS A 75 27.15 26.09 -21.04
CA CYS A 75 27.87 26.35 -19.80
C CYS A 75 29.38 26.41 -20.06
N LYS A 76 30.17 26.83 -19.05
CA LYS A 76 31.64 26.88 -19.15
C LYS A 76 32.29 25.55 -19.54
N HIS A 77 31.70 24.41 -19.13
CA HIS A 77 32.20 23.07 -19.46
C HIS A 77 32.00 22.73 -20.93
N VAL A 78 30.81 23.03 -21.49
CA VAL A 78 30.54 22.87 -22.93
C VAL A 78 31.48 23.74 -23.74
N VAL A 79 31.67 25.00 -23.33
CA VAL A 79 32.59 25.90 -24.04
C VAL A 79 34.02 25.40 -24.00
N ALA A 80 34.51 24.94 -22.85
CA ALA A 80 35.84 24.34 -22.73
C ALA A 80 36.00 23.11 -23.64
N PHE A 81 34.98 22.25 -23.69
CA PHE A 81 34.97 21.06 -24.54
C PHE A 81 34.96 21.38 -26.03
N VAL A 82 34.17 22.37 -26.46
CA VAL A 82 34.16 22.87 -27.84
C VAL A 82 35.51 23.45 -28.24
N LEU A 83 36.15 24.21 -27.35
CA LEU A 83 37.48 24.77 -27.60
C LEU A 83 38.55 23.68 -27.69
N LEU A 84 38.47 22.64 -26.85
CA LEU A 84 39.34 21.47 -26.93
C LEU A 84 39.23 20.78 -28.30
N LEU A 85 38.00 20.45 -28.73
CA LEU A 85 37.77 19.81 -30.03
C LEU A 85 38.26 20.67 -31.19
N ARG A 86 38.06 22.00 -31.12
CA ARG A 86 38.56 22.92 -32.16
C ARG A 86 40.09 22.96 -32.23
N ARG A 87 40.77 22.95 -31.07
CA ARG A 87 42.24 22.87 -30.99
C ARG A 87 42.73 21.57 -31.64
N ASP A 88 42.09 20.45 -31.32
CA ASP A 88 42.46 19.13 -31.84
C ASP A 88 42.24 19.08 -33.36
N PHE A 89 41.09 19.55 -33.87
CA PHE A 89 40.82 19.63 -35.30
C PHE A 89 41.79 20.53 -36.07
N GLN A 90 42.21 21.65 -35.48
CA GLN A 90 43.18 22.57 -36.10
C GLN A 90 44.60 22.00 -36.11
N SER A 91 44.98 21.24 -35.08
CA SER A 91 46.30 20.64 -34.97
C SER A 91 46.51 19.48 -35.94
N GLY A 92 45.46 18.98 -36.59
CA GLY A 92 45.52 17.81 -37.48
C GLY A 92 45.89 16.50 -36.78
N GLN A 93 46.11 16.53 -35.46
CA GLN A 93 46.24 15.34 -34.65
C GLN A 93 44.85 14.74 -34.49
N SER A 94 44.67 13.48 -34.89
CA SER A 94 43.51 12.70 -34.45
C SER A 94 43.42 12.88 -32.95
N ALA A 95 42.33 13.47 -32.45
CA ALA A 95 42.17 13.81 -31.04
C ALA A 95 42.67 12.63 -30.21
N ASN A 96 43.81 12.80 -29.55
CA ASN A 96 44.37 11.72 -28.75
C ASN A 96 43.38 11.55 -27.60
N ILE A 97 42.58 10.47 -27.64
CA ILE A 97 41.54 10.11 -26.66
C ILE A 97 42.12 9.93 -25.23
N HIS A 98 43.40 10.27 -25.01
CA HIS A 98 44.18 10.04 -23.80
C HIS A 98 44.99 11.26 -23.31
N GLN A 99 44.66 12.51 -23.68
CA GLN A 99 45.18 13.66 -22.92
C GLN A 99 44.47 13.75 -21.56
N GLY A 100 45.01 13.02 -20.58
CA GLY A 100 44.50 12.99 -19.21
C GLY A 100 44.82 14.26 -18.42
N LEU A 101 43.94 14.60 -17.48
CA LEU A 101 44.13 15.64 -16.48
C LEU A 101 45.44 15.38 -15.70
N THR A 102 46.50 16.15 -15.96
CA THR A 102 47.74 16.08 -15.18
C THR A 102 47.58 16.93 -13.91
N LEU A 103 47.71 16.28 -12.75
CA LEU A 103 47.69 16.93 -11.44
C LEU A 103 49.09 17.46 -11.10
N ASN A 104 49.34 18.75 -11.29
CA ASN A 104 50.39 19.45 -10.55
C ASN A 104 49.79 19.95 -9.23
N ILE A 105 49.95 19.16 -8.16
CA ILE A 105 49.66 19.61 -6.79
C ILE A 105 50.93 20.30 -6.27
N SER A 106 50.88 21.62 -6.07
CA SER A 106 51.94 22.35 -5.37
C SER A 106 51.87 22.07 -3.87
N GLU A 107 53.02 21.76 -3.25
CA GLU A 107 53.22 21.48 -1.81
C GLU A 107 52.76 22.58 -0.83
N GLN A 108 52.21 23.70 -1.30
CA GLN A 108 51.83 24.85 -0.45
C GLN A 108 50.51 24.69 0.31
N ASP A 109 49.62 23.77 -0.07
CA ASP A 109 48.32 23.60 0.59
C ASP A 109 48.35 22.62 1.80
N LEU A 110 49.50 22.01 2.10
CA LEU A 110 49.66 21.01 3.16
C LEU A 110 50.28 21.55 4.47
N GLN A 111 50.63 22.84 4.56
CA GLN A 111 51.26 23.43 5.76
C GLN A 111 50.34 24.31 6.63
N ALA A 112 49.02 24.18 6.50
CA ALA A 112 48.07 24.90 7.35
C ALA A 112 47.22 23.94 8.18
N SER A 113 47.83 23.04 8.97
CA SER A 113 47.12 22.25 9.99
C SER A 113 48.01 21.47 10.98
N GLU A 114 49.17 21.99 11.39
CA GLU A 114 49.90 21.42 12.53
C GLU A 114 50.55 22.51 13.40
N GLU A 115 49.73 23.22 14.17
CA GLU A 115 50.18 23.87 15.40
C GLU A 115 49.13 23.65 16.49
N THR A 116 49.39 22.69 17.38
CA THR A 116 49.11 22.77 18.84
C THR A 116 49.56 21.49 19.52
N ALA A 117 50.77 21.49 20.07
CA ALA A 117 51.15 20.61 21.17
C ALA A 117 51.99 21.43 22.17
N PRO A 118 51.77 21.30 23.49
CA PRO A 118 52.69 21.86 24.47
C PRO A 118 53.75 20.84 24.94
N HIS A 119 54.90 21.43 25.23
CA HIS A 119 56.18 20.90 25.66
C HIS A 119 56.23 19.80 26.73
N SER A 120 57.27 18.95 26.61
CA SER A 120 58.03 18.46 27.76
C SER A 120 59.48 18.15 27.37
N ARG A 121 60.42 18.84 28.03
CA ARG A 121 61.89 18.70 27.95
C ARG A 121 62.36 17.41 28.64
N LYS A 122 63.41 16.76 28.11
CA LYS A 122 64.68 16.54 28.83
C LYS A 122 65.80 15.99 27.93
N SER A 123 66.99 16.46 28.30
CA SER A 123 68.33 16.40 27.74
C SER A 123 69.05 15.05 27.81
N GLY A 124 70.03 14.84 26.93
CA GLY A 124 71.11 13.86 27.11
C GLY A 124 72.13 13.89 25.96
N ASP A 125 73.37 14.27 26.27
CA ASP A 125 74.53 14.43 25.38
C ASP A 125 75.21 13.11 24.93
N GLY A 126 75.61 13.08 23.64
CA GLY A 126 76.85 12.52 23.07
C GLY A 126 76.99 10.99 22.85
N PRO A 127 77.99 10.51 22.07
CA PRO A 127 78.81 11.18 21.05
C PRO A 127 78.86 10.44 19.69
N SER A 128 79.49 11.11 18.72
CA SER A 128 79.77 10.71 17.34
C SER A 128 80.48 9.35 17.17
N HIS A 129 80.07 8.55 16.18
CA HIS A 129 81.01 7.77 15.35
C HIS A 129 80.42 7.31 14.01
N ALA A 130 81.27 7.43 12.98
CA ALA A 130 81.39 6.57 11.80
C ALA A 130 80.31 6.66 10.71
N ASN A 131 80.59 7.58 9.79
CA ASN A 131 80.15 7.60 8.40
C ASN A 131 80.52 6.27 7.70
N ARG A 132 79.54 5.39 7.48
CA ARG A 132 79.62 4.26 6.53
C ARG A 132 78.47 4.40 5.54
N GLY A 133 78.81 4.74 4.30
CA GLY A 133 77.89 4.80 3.18
C GLY A 133 77.18 3.47 2.97
N ARG A 134 75.95 3.37 3.47
CA ARG A 134 74.92 2.51 2.88
C ARG A 134 74.30 3.31 1.76
N LEU A 135 74.54 2.90 0.52
CA LEU A 135 73.59 3.13 -0.57
C LEU A 135 72.28 2.49 -0.10
N ALA A 136 71.41 3.29 0.52
CA ALA A 136 70.05 2.88 0.82
C ALA A 136 69.42 2.54 -0.53
N ALA A 137 69.17 1.25 -0.75
CA ALA A 137 68.32 0.81 -1.85
C ALA A 137 67.01 1.60 -1.70
N LYS A 138 66.79 2.56 -2.60
CA LYS A 138 65.56 3.33 -2.65
C LYS A 138 64.45 2.31 -2.79
N ALA A 139 63.64 2.12 -1.74
CA ALA A 139 62.53 1.19 -1.78
C ALA A 139 61.68 1.57 -3.00
N ILE A 140 61.58 0.65 -3.95
CA ILE A 140 60.75 0.87 -5.14
C ILE A 140 59.32 0.83 -4.62
N GLU A 141 58.68 1.99 -4.52
CA GLU A 141 57.28 2.09 -4.18
C GLU A 141 56.46 1.57 -5.36
N PHE A 142 55.89 0.38 -5.18
CA PHE A 142 54.98 -0.20 -6.16
C PHE A 142 53.62 0.49 -6.09
N LEU A 143 52.99 0.67 -7.25
CA LEU A 143 51.63 1.23 -7.33
C LEU A 143 50.59 0.16 -6.96
N PRO A 144 49.60 0.48 -6.12
CA PRO A 144 48.45 -0.40 -5.91
C PRO A 144 47.55 -0.43 -7.15
N LEU A 145 46.94 -1.58 -7.41
CA LEU A 145 45.93 -1.72 -8.46
C LEU A 145 44.63 -1.08 -7.96
N LYS A 146 44.04 -0.21 -8.79
CA LYS A 146 42.85 0.58 -8.43
C LYS A 146 41.77 0.47 -9.48
N PHE A 147 40.53 0.27 -9.05
CA PHE A 147 39.34 0.25 -9.90
C PHE A 147 38.30 1.26 -9.42
N VAL A 148 37.47 1.72 -10.37
CA VAL A 148 36.28 2.54 -10.11
C VAL A 148 35.04 1.70 -10.43
N LEU A 149 34.13 1.63 -9.48
CA LEU A 149 32.84 0.96 -9.59
C LEU A 149 31.81 1.87 -10.28
N ASN A 150 31.18 1.34 -11.32
CA ASN A 150 29.88 1.79 -11.77
C ASN A 150 28.79 0.97 -11.04
N GLU A 151 28.15 1.57 -10.04
CA GLU A 151 27.12 0.91 -9.22
C GLU A 151 25.89 0.48 -10.04
N GLN A 152 25.59 1.16 -11.16
CA GLN A 152 24.42 0.82 -11.97
C GLN A 152 24.62 -0.47 -12.77
N SER A 153 25.81 -0.66 -13.34
CA SER A 153 26.15 -1.86 -14.13
C SER A 153 26.87 -2.92 -13.31
N GLU A 154 27.16 -2.66 -12.04
CA GLU A 154 28.02 -3.48 -11.18
C GLU A 154 29.36 -3.82 -11.84
N THR A 155 29.91 -2.90 -12.64
CA THR A 155 31.18 -3.12 -13.33
C THR A 155 32.28 -2.23 -12.79
N LEU A 156 33.46 -2.82 -12.64
CA LEU A 156 34.70 -2.18 -12.30
C LEU A 156 35.45 -1.80 -13.58
N LYS A 157 35.93 -0.56 -13.62
CA LYS A 157 36.82 -0.04 -14.66
C LYS A 157 38.15 0.34 -14.02
N LEU A 158 39.24 0.19 -14.76
CA LEU A 158 40.56 0.62 -14.28
C LEU A 158 40.52 2.11 -13.94
N HIS A 159 41.05 2.48 -12.77
CA HIS A 159 41.10 3.88 -12.34
C HIS A 159 41.95 4.73 -13.31
N PHE A 160 41.54 5.98 -13.56
CA PHE A 160 42.16 6.84 -14.58
C PHE A 160 43.66 7.11 -14.33
N SER A 161 44.11 7.06 -13.08
CA SER A 161 45.53 7.19 -12.73
C SER A 161 46.39 6.05 -13.30
N LEU A 162 45.78 4.92 -13.63
CA LEU A 162 46.44 3.74 -14.18
C LEU A 162 46.23 3.61 -15.70
N THR A 163 45.24 4.29 -16.29
CA THR A 163 44.93 4.16 -17.72
C THR A 163 46.00 4.71 -18.65
N GLY A 164 46.78 5.71 -18.20
CA GLY A 164 47.89 6.28 -19.00
C GLY A 164 49.09 5.35 -19.18
N SER A 165 49.15 4.25 -18.42
CA SER A 165 50.35 3.41 -18.30
C SER A 165 50.08 1.93 -18.58
N ILE A 166 48.99 1.59 -19.29
CA ILE A 166 48.52 0.20 -19.47
C ILE A 166 49.61 -0.75 -19.99
N SER A 167 50.47 -0.30 -20.91
CA SER A 167 51.55 -1.14 -21.47
C SER A 167 52.67 -1.43 -20.47
N VAL A 168 52.91 -0.51 -19.53
CA VAL A 168 53.98 -0.62 -18.51
C VAL A 168 53.45 -1.02 -17.13
N LEU A 169 52.11 -1.11 -16.96
CA LEU A 169 51.44 -1.42 -15.70
C LEU A 169 52.04 -2.64 -14.96
N PRO A 170 52.29 -3.78 -15.62
CA PRO A 170 52.84 -4.95 -14.93
C PRO A 170 54.21 -4.70 -14.27
N ALA A 171 55.00 -3.74 -14.76
CA ALA A 171 56.32 -3.43 -14.22
C ALA A 171 56.28 -2.46 -13.04
N VAL A 172 55.19 -1.69 -12.90
CA VAL A 172 55.04 -0.66 -11.84
C VAL A 172 54.09 -1.09 -10.72
N LEU A 173 53.25 -2.10 -10.96
CA LEU A 173 52.35 -2.66 -9.96
C LEU A 173 53.09 -3.54 -8.95
N HIS A 174 52.50 -3.71 -7.77
CA HIS A 174 52.93 -4.72 -6.81
C HIS A 174 52.93 -6.11 -7.49
N PRO A 175 53.89 -7.03 -7.20
CA PRO A 175 53.99 -8.31 -7.91
C PRO A 175 52.70 -9.13 -7.97
N ASP A 176 51.93 -9.17 -6.88
CA ASP A 176 50.65 -9.90 -6.85
C ASP A 176 49.56 -9.19 -7.66
N HIS A 177 49.54 -7.86 -7.63
CA HIS A 177 48.68 -7.04 -8.49
C HIS A 177 49.05 -7.18 -9.96
N ALA A 178 50.33 -7.31 -10.29
CA ALA A 178 50.80 -7.52 -11.65
C ALA A 178 50.35 -8.88 -12.19
N ARG A 179 50.39 -9.94 -11.37
CA ARG A 179 49.85 -11.27 -11.71
C ARG A 179 48.33 -11.20 -11.94
N LEU A 180 47.59 -10.64 -10.98
CA LEU A 180 46.14 -10.46 -11.12
C LEU A 180 45.80 -9.66 -12.38
N TRP A 181 46.51 -8.57 -12.66
CA TRP A 181 46.31 -7.75 -13.85
C TRP A 181 46.50 -8.55 -15.15
N GLN A 182 47.53 -9.40 -15.22
CA GLN A 182 47.77 -10.26 -16.38
C GLN A 182 46.65 -11.30 -16.56
N GLU A 183 46.15 -11.88 -15.48
CA GLU A 183 45.01 -12.82 -15.49
C GLU A 183 43.74 -12.14 -15.99
N LEU A 184 43.38 -10.98 -15.40
CA LEU A 184 42.21 -10.20 -15.78
C LEU A 184 42.27 -9.76 -17.25
N ARG A 185 43.45 -9.37 -17.74
CA ARG A 185 43.67 -8.98 -19.14
C ARG A 185 43.46 -10.16 -20.10
N LYS A 186 43.87 -11.37 -19.69
CA LYS A 186 43.68 -12.59 -20.48
C LYS A 186 42.20 -13.00 -20.53
N GLU A 187 41.46 -12.83 -19.44
CA GLU A 187 40.06 -13.26 -19.33
C GLU A 187 39.08 -12.28 -19.99
N PHE A 188 39.22 -10.97 -19.76
CA PHE A 188 38.17 -9.99 -20.12
C PHE A 188 38.49 -9.11 -21.32
N GLY A 189 39.73 -9.11 -21.83
CA GLY A 189 40.15 -8.22 -22.91
C GLY A 189 40.13 -6.73 -22.54
N TYR A 190 40.50 -5.86 -23.49
CA TYR A 190 40.52 -4.40 -23.31
C TYR A 190 39.54 -3.71 -24.27
N PRO A 191 38.77 -2.68 -23.83
CA PRO A 191 38.73 -2.09 -22.50
C PRO A 191 38.09 -3.00 -21.45
N MET A 192 38.76 -3.15 -20.31
CA MET A 192 38.38 -4.12 -19.28
C MET A 192 37.17 -3.62 -18.47
N GLN A 193 36.07 -4.34 -18.56
CA GLN A 193 34.91 -4.18 -17.67
C GLN A 193 34.76 -5.47 -16.88
N LEU A 194 35.03 -5.41 -15.57
CA LEU A 194 34.98 -6.57 -14.69
C LEU A 194 33.69 -6.51 -13.87
N PRO A 195 32.94 -7.60 -13.69
CA PRO A 195 31.85 -7.59 -12.73
C PRO A 195 32.39 -7.44 -11.30
N LEU A 196 31.72 -6.64 -10.46
CA LEU A 196 32.11 -6.40 -9.07
C LEU A 196 32.22 -7.70 -8.26
N SER A 197 31.44 -8.72 -8.61
CA SER A 197 31.47 -10.03 -7.96
C SER A 197 32.84 -10.71 -8.01
N ARG A 198 33.65 -10.42 -9.03
CA ARG A 198 35.03 -10.93 -9.14
C ARG A 198 35.96 -10.37 -8.07
N ALA A 199 35.66 -9.21 -7.50
CA ALA A 199 36.48 -8.61 -6.46
C ALA A 199 36.55 -9.45 -5.18
N SER A 200 35.59 -10.34 -4.95
CA SER A 200 35.63 -11.29 -3.83
C SER A 200 36.86 -12.20 -3.84
N LEU A 201 37.48 -12.42 -5.01
CA LEU A 201 38.68 -13.24 -5.18
C LEU A 201 39.97 -12.49 -4.82
N TRP A 202 39.91 -11.17 -4.62
CA TRP A 202 41.09 -10.32 -4.40
C TRP A 202 41.30 -9.98 -2.91
N LYS A 203 40.40 -10.45 -2.04
CA LYS A 203 40.38 -10.12 -0.61
C LYS A 203 41.64 -10.55 0.16
N ASP A 204 42.36 -11.55 -0.35
CA ASP A 204 43.53 -12.14 0.29
C ASP A 204 44.85 -11.60 -0.30
N LEU A 205 44.79 -10.59 -1.19
CA LEU A 205 45.98 -9.95 -1.76
C LEU A 205 46.54 -8.90 -0.80
N GLU A 206 47.87 -8.88 -0.64
CA GLU A 206 48.59 -7.86 0.10
C GLU A 206 49.55 -7.11 -0.85
N PRO A 207 49.43 -5.78 -1.00
CA PRO A 207 48.37 -4.92 -0.47
C PRO A 207 47.00 -5.20 -1.12
N GLU A 208 45.91 -4.75 -0.48
CA GLU A 208 44.55 -4.93 -0.99
C GLU A 208 44.34 -4.14 -2.29
N VAL A 209 43.58 -4.71 -3.24
CA VAL A 209 43.17 -4.00 -4.46
C VAL A 209 42.16 -2.91 -4.08
N GLU A 210 42.46 -1.66 -4.42
CA GLU A 210 41.55 -0.56 -4.09
C GLU A 210 40.37 -0.50 -5.07
N ILE A 211 39.16 -0.54 -4.53
CA ILE A 211 37.93 -0.31 -5.28
C ILE A 211 37.31 0.98 -4.78
N LEU A 212 37.05 1.92 -5.69
CA LEU A 212 36.47 3.22 -5.38
C LEU A 212 35.10 3.36 -6.04
N ASP A 213 34.14 4.02 -5.40
CA ASP A 213 32.92 4.47 -6.10
C ASP A 213 33.18 5.76 -6.89
N LEU A 214 32.15 6.25 -7.59
CA LEU A 214 32.22 7.50 -8.36
C LEU A 214 32.50 8.75 -7.50
N ASN A 215 32.31 8.65 -6.19
CA ASN A 215 32.60 9.72 -5.23
C ASN A 215 33.99 9.56 -4.58
N GLY A 216 34.78 8.58 -5.02
CA GLY A 216 36.12 8.30 -4.48
C GLY A 216 36.13 7.63 -3.11
N ARG A 217 34.99 7.08 -2.65
CA ARG A 217 34.94 6.31 -1.39
C ARG A 217 35.41 4.88 -1.62
N SER A 218 36.13 4.32 -0.66
CA SER A 218 36.64 2.95 -0.74
C SER A 218 35.54 1.92 -0.51
N LEU A 219 35.55 0.84 -1.28
CA LEU A 219 34.67 -0.31 -1.11
C LEU A 219 35.47 -1.52 -0.63
N ARG A 220 34.99 -2.15 0.44
CA ARG A 220 35.56 -3.39 0.97
C ARG A 220 34.59 -4.55 0.87
N PHE A 221 35.13 -5.71 0.51
CA PHE A 221 34.37 -6.95 0.49
C PHE A 221 34.03 -7.36 1.93
N ARG A 222 32.73 -7.57 2.22
CA ARG A 222 32.23 -7.92 3.56
C ARG A 222 31.82 -9.38 3.69
N GLY A 223 31.71 -10.12 2.59
CA GLY A 223 31.34 -11.53 2.59
C GLY A 223 30.31 -11.87 1.52
N GLU A 224 29.73 -13.05 1.65
CA GLU A 224 28.77 -13.58 0.69
C GLU A 224 27.38 -13.69 1.33
N LEU A 225 26.33 -13.50 0.53
CA LEU A 225 24.93 -13.61 0.96
C LEU A 225 24.24 -14.73 0.18
N SER A 226 23.63 -15.68 0.88
CA SER A 226 22.79 -16.71 0.25
C SER A 226 21.47 -16.10 -0.23
N VAL A 227 21.17 -16.28 -1.52
CA VAL A 227 19.91 -15.85 -2.13
C VAL A 227 18.85 -16.92 -1.94
N ARG A 228 17.70 -16.52 -1.40
CA ARG A 228 16.50 -17.35 -1.28
C ARG A 228 15.40 -16.83 -2.21
N PRO A 229 14.68 -17.68 -2.93
CA PRO A 229 13.55 -17.25 -3.74
C PRO A 229 12.35 -16.89 -2.85
N ALA A 230 11.60 -15.85 -3.21
CA ALA A 230 10.48 -15.35 -2.45
C ALA A 230 9.37 -14.83 -3.37
N LEU A 231 8.11 -15.08 -3.05
CA LEU A 231 6.96 -14.51 -3.72
C LEU A 231 6.59 -13.19 -3.07
N ARG A 232 6.63 -12.12 -3.85
CA ARG A 232 6.28 -10.77 -3.40
C ARG A 232 4.97 -10.32 -4.03
N GLU A 233 4.15 -9.63 -3.25
CA GLU A 233 2.94 -8.97 -3.75
C GLU A 233 3.29 -7.87 -4.74
N LEU A 234 2.63 -7.89 -5.91
CA LEU A 234 2.82 -6.82 -6.90
C LEU A 234 2.16 -5.52 -6.41
N SER A 235 0.99 -5.65 -5.81
CA SER A 235 0.19 -4.59 -5.18
C SER A 235 -0.74 -5.23 -4.15
N PRO A 236 -1.19 -4.51 -3.10
CA PRO A 236 -2.20 -5.01 -2.16
C PRO A 236 -3.51 -5.43 -2.82
N LEU A 237 -3.83 -4.86 -3.99
CA LEU A 237 -5.06 -5.14 -4.75
C LEU A 237 -4.85 -6.15 -5.90
N ASP A 238 -3.62 -6.59 -6.14
CA ASP A 238 -3.30 -7.48 -7.25
C ASP A 238 -3.00 -8.89 -6.70
N SER A 239 -3.73 -9.88 -7.20
CA SER A 239 -3.58 -11.29 -6.80
C SER A 239 -2.30 -11.91 -7.34
N ARG A 240 -1.66 -11.28 -8.35
CA ARG A 240 -0.39 -11.72 -8.93
C ARG A 240 0.75 -11.54 -7.95
N ARG A 241 1.77 -12.38 -8.09
CA ARG A 241 2.99 -12.33 -7.27
C ARG A 241 4.20 -12.32 -8.16
N VAL A 242 5.22 -11.57 -7.78
CA VAL A 242 6.51 -11.60 -8.47
C VAL A 242 7.42 -12.55 -7.71
N LEU A 243 7.93 -13.58 -8.38
CA LEU A 243 8.98 -14.40 -7.79
C LEU A 243 10.28 -13.61 -7.86
N VAL A 244 10.85 -13.25 -6.72
CA VAL A 244 12.06 -12.41 -6.64
C VAL A 244 13.13 -13.10 -5.79
N PRO A 245 14.41 -12.82 -6.06
CA PRO A 245 15.46 -13.14 -5.11
C PRO A 245 15.27 -12.31 -3.84
N CYS A 246 15.58 -12.91 -2.69
CA CYS A 246 15.59 -12.29 -1.38
C CYS A 246 16.89 -12.65 -0.66
N VAL A 247 17.50 -11.67 -0.02
CA VAL A 247 18.68 -11.85 0.83
C VAL A 247 18.44 -11.14 2.16
N SER A 248 18.84 -11.77 3.25
CA SER A 248 18.73 -11.23 4.59
C SER A 248 20.07 -10.64 5.01
N MET A 249 20.09 -9.36 5.37
CA MET A 249 21.29 -8.63 5.79
C MET A 249 20.97 -7.77 7.01
N ARG A 250 21.60 -8.05 8.16
CA ARG A 250 21.39 -7.32 9.43
C ARG A 250 19.90 -7.19 9.80
N ASP A 251 19.18 -8.31 9.75
CA ASP A 251 17.73 -8.40 10.01
C ASP A 251 16.82 -7.67 9.01
N GLU A 252 17.38 -7.08 7.94
CA GLU A 252 16.62 -6.51 6.84
C GLU A 252 16.59 -7.44 5.63
N GLU A 253 15.42 -7.57 5.01
CA GLU A 253 15.28 -8.22 3.71
C GLU A 253 15.59 -7.23 2.58
N ARG A 254 16.45 -7.65 1.66
CA ARG A 254 16.78 -6.92 0.43
C ARG A 254 16.32 -7.73 -0.76
N TRP A 255 15.85 -7.02 -1.77
CA TRP A 255 15.26 -7.58 -2.99
C TRP A 255 16.15 -7.17 -4.18
N PRO A 256 17.09 -8.03 -4.59
CA PRO A 256 17.96 -7.72 -5.70
C PRO A 256 17.20 -7.50 -7.01
N ARG A 257 17.77 -6.72 -7.92
CA ARG A 257 17.26 -6.52 -9.27
C ARG A 257 17.62 -7.72 -10.15
N SER A 258 16.97 -7.82 -11.31
CA SER A 258 17.32 -8.83 -12.31
C SER A 258 18.79 -8.69 -12.72
N GLY A 259 19.52 -9.81 -12.68
CA GLY A 259 20.94 -9.88 -12.99
C GLY A 259 21.86 -9.25 -11.93
N GLN A 260 21.33 -8.73 -10.82
CA GLN A 260 22.16 -8.17 -9.76
C GLN A 260 22.96 -9.29 -9.08
N THR A 261 24.26 -9.07 -8.93
CA THR A 261 25.22 -10.03 -8.37
C THR A 261 25.82 -9.57 -7.05
N CYS A 262 25.75 -8.27 -6.75
CA CYS A 262 26.33 -7.69 -5.55
C CYS A 262 25.33 -6.79 -4.81
N ILE A 263 25.52 -6.62 -3.51
CA ILE A 263 24.85 -5.58 -2.73
C ILE A 263 25.92 -4.66 -2.19
N VAL A 264 25.76 -3.37 -2.42
CA VAL A 264 26.66 -2.33 -1.90
C VAL A 264 25.93 -1.57 -0.79
N GLU A 265 26.58 -1.35 0.35
CA GLU A 265 26.03 -0.51 1.42
C GLU A 265 25.62 0.86 0.85
N PRO A 266 24.47 1.43 1.24
CA PRO A 266 24.06 2.74 0.76
C PRO A 266 25.12 3.81 1.13
N GLY A 267 25.30 4.79 0.24
CA GLY A 267 26.28 5.85 0.44
C GLY A 267 25.87 6.80 1.57
N GLY A 268 26.69 6.90 2.62
CA GLY A 268 26.61 7.92 3.66
C GLY A 268 27.86 8.82 3.70
N ALA A 269 28.04 9.56 4.80
CA ALA A 269 29.22 10.40 5.05
C ALA A 269 30.52 9.61 5.30
N MET A 270 30.44 8.27 5.35
CA MET A 270 31.60 7.42 5.59
C MET A 270 32.52 7.36 4.37
N LYS A 271 33.83 7.35 4.62
CA LYS A 271 34.88 7.20 3.59
C LYS A 271 34.99 5.78 3.04
N GLU A 272 34.43 4.79 3.74
CA GLU A 272 34.48 3.36 3.41
C GLU A 272 33.06 2.78 3.38
N ARG A 273 32.78 1.91 2.41
CA ARG A 273 31.51 1.18 2.23
C ARG A 273 31.77 -0.31 2.10
N GLY A 274 30.88 -1.13 2.62
CA GLY A 274 30.87 -2.57 2.39
C GLY A 274 30.18 -2.97 1.09
N PHE A 275 30.61 -4.07 0.48
CA PHE A 275 29.79 -4.81 -0.47
C PHE A 275 29.80 -6.31 -0.20
N TRP A 276 28.74 -6.99 -0.60
CA TRP A 276 28.58 -8.44 -0.51
C TRP A 276 28.32 -9.02 -1.88
N VAL A 277 28.80 -10.25 -2.09
CA VAL A 277 28.50 -11.02 -3.31
C VAL A 277 27.37 -11.99 -3.03
N MET A 278 26.39 -12.03 -3.93
CA MET A 278 25.22 -12.88 -3.79
C MET A 278 25.46 -14.27 -4.39
N LYS A 279 25.13 -15.31 -3.62
CA LYS A 279 25.21 -16.71 -4.03
C LYS A 279 23.83 -17.22 -4.41
N TYR A 280 23.62 -17.41 -5.70
CA TYR A 280 22.41 -18.01 -6.27
C TYR A 280 22.43 -19.55 -6.27
N GLN A 281 23.46 -20.19 -5.70
CA GLN A 281 23.65 -21.65 -5.73
C GLN A 281 22.50 -22.42 -5.05
N GLU A 282 21.82 -21.78 -4.10
CA GLU A 282 20.66 -22.36 -3.40
C GLU A 282 19.36 -22.26 -4.21
N VAL A 283 19.34 -21.49 -5.30
CA VAL A 283 18.20 -21.39 -6.19
C VAL A 283 18.34 -22.44 -7.28
N SER A 284 17.40 -23.40 -7.35
CA SER A 284 17.43 -24.40 -8.42
C SER A 284 17.37 -23.76 -9.81
N PRO A 285 17.99 -24.39 -10.83
CA PRO A 285 17.94 -23.90 -12.21
C PRO A 285 16.51 -23.70 -12.74
N ALA A 286 15.56 -24.52 -12.25
CA ALA A 286 14.15 -24.42 -12.61
C ALA A 286 13.50 -23.11 -12.11
N LEU A 287 13.89 -22.61 -10.92
CA LEU A 287 13.42 -21.33 -10.42
C LEU A 287 14.20 -20.15 -10.99
N HIS A 288 15.45 -20.36 -11.40
CA HIS A 288 16.29 -19.28 -11.92
C HIS A 288 15.68 -18.61 -13.15
N SER A 289 15.05 -19.38 -14.05
CA SER A 289 14.33 -18.85 -15.21
C SER A 289 13.00 -18.17 -14.87
N MET A 290 12.46 -18.41 -13.68
CA MET A 290 11.24 -17.79 -13.16
C MET A 290 11.54 -16.58 -12.28
N LEU A 291 12.80 -16.28 -11.94
CA LEU A 291 13.11 -15.09 -11.16
C LEU A 291 12.72 -13.83 -11.94
N HIS A 292 12.12 -12.89 -11.23
CA HIS A 292 11.50 -11.67 -11.72
C HIS A 292 10.30 -11.86 -12.65
N THR A 293 9.75 -13.07 -12.79
CA THR A 293 8.49 -13.26 -13.51
C THR A 293 7.31 -12.93 -12.60
N VAL A 294 6.30 -12.29 -13.20
CA VAL A 294 4.99 -12.14 -12.58
C VAL A 294 4.28 -13.47 -12.77
N LEU A 295 3.89 -14.08 -11.66
CA LEU A 295 3.16 -15.33 -11.62
C LEU A 295 1.69 -15.04 -11.30
N GLU A 296 0.83 -15.51 -12.19
CA GLU A 296 -0.60 -15.58 -11.96
C GLU A 296 -0.90 -16.65 -10.87
N PRO A 297 -2.00 -16.52 -10.12
CA PRO A 297 -2.40 -17.51 -9.11
C PRO A 297 -2.41 -18.96 -9.63
N GLU A 298 -2.81 -19.20 -10.89
CA GLU A 298 -2.85 -20.54 -11.48
C GLU A 298 -1.46 -21.14 -11.66
N GLN A 299 -0.46 -20.29 -11.97
CA GLN A 299 0.94 -20.65 -12.19
C GLN A 299 1.65 -20.95 -10.87
N ILE A 300 1.32 -20.19 -9.81
CA ILE A 300 1.79 -20.48 -8.44
C ILE A 300 1.23 -21.84 -8.00
N LEU A 301 -0.07 -22.09 -8.22
CA LEU A 301 -0.72 -23.34 -7.86
C LEU A 301 -0.21 -24.55 -8.65
N SER A 302 0.01 -24.42 -9.97
CA SER A 302 0.59 -25.52 -10.77
C SER A 302 2.01 -25.85 -10.32
N SER A 303 2.75 -24.84 -9.86
CA SER A 303 4.15 -24.97 -9.42
C SER A 303 4.28 -25.21 -7.92
N LEU A 304 3.19 -25.33 -7.16
CA LEU A 304 3.22 -25.31 -5.69
C LEU A 304 4.14 -26.38 -5.08
N LYS A 305 4.16 -27.59 -5.65
CA LYS A 305 5.05 -28.67 -5.19
C LYS A 305 6.52 -28.29 -5.36
N LEU A 306 6.87 -27.68 -6.49
CA LEU A 306 8.22 -27.17 -6.76
C LEU A 306 8.55 -26.04 -5.78
N LEU A 307 7.70 -25.01 -5.69
CA LEU A 307 7.93 -23.85 -4.83
C LEU A 307 8.12 -24.26 -3.35
N LYS A 308 7.34 -25.23 -2.85
CA LYS A 308 7.50 -25.79 -1.50
C LYS A 308 8.80 -26.56 -1.32
N LYS A 309 9.15 -27.43 -2.28
CA LYS A 309 10.40 -28.20 -2.26
C LYS A 309 11.61 -27.28 -2.17
N GLU A 310 11.55 -26.17 -2.90
CA GLU A 310 12.60 -25.15 -2.98
C GLU A 310 12.51 -24.10 -1.86
N LYS A 311 11.62 -24.29 -0.87
CA LYS A 311 11.45 -23.41 0.30
C LYS A 311 11.25 -21.93 -0.08
N VAL A 312 10.48 -21.66 -1.13
CA VAL A 312 10.14 -20.30 -1.56
C VAL A 312 9.37 -19.58 -0.44
N LEU A 313 9.87 -18.43 -0.01
CA LEU A 313 9.23 -17.59 1.02
C LEU A 313 7.97 -16.91 0.46
N GLY A 314 7.00 -16.58 1.31
CA GLY A 314 5.77 -15.89 0.86
C GLY A 314 4.71 -16.81 0.26
N LEU A 315 4.85 -18.13 0.45
CA LEU A 315 3.80 -19.13 0.16
C LEU A 315 2.78 -19.24 1.29
N GLU A 316 3.14 -18.81 2.51
CA GLU A 316 2.33 -18.88 3.72
C GLU A 316 1.00 -18.11 3.60
N PRO A 317 0.94 -16.91 2.99
CA PRO A 317 -0.31 -16.22 2.72
C PRO A 317 -1.25 -17.06 1.84
N PHE A 318 -0.74 -17.78 0.84
CA PHE A 318 -1.56 -18.59 -0.06
C PHE A 318 -2.16 -19.81 0.66
N GLU A 319 -1.40 -20.46 1.54
CA GLU A 319 -1.93 -21.54 2.37
C GLU A 319 -2.95 -21.08 3.40
N GLN A 320 -2.77 -19.87 3.95
CA GLN A 320 -3.72 -19.29 4.91
C GLN A 320 -5.01 -18.84 4.20
N ILE A 321 -4.90 -18.21 3.02
CA ILE A 321 -6.02 -17.85 2.14
C ILE A 321 -6.82 -19.09 1.72
N CYS A 322 -6.15 -20.19 1.36
CA CYS A 322 -6.83 -21.46 1.06
C CYS A 322 -7.44 -22.16 2.29
N LYS A 323 -6.97 -21.88 3.51
CA LYS A 323 -7.49 -22.49 4.76
C LYS A 323 -8.71 -21.75 5.31
N ALA A 324 -8.77 -20.43 5.19
CA ALA A 324 -9.93 -19.64 5.58
C ALA A 324 -11.05 -19.69 4.53
N GLY A 325 -10.68 -19.84 3.25
CA GLY A 325 -11.63 -19.92 2.13
C GLY A 325 -12.17 -18.55 1.71
N PRO A 326 -12.72 -18.43 0.50
CA PRO A 326 -13.53 -17.27 0.15
C PRO A 326 -14.81 -17.26 0.98
N VAL A 327 -15.20 -16.08 1.41
CA VAL A 327 -16.44 -15.83 2.13
C VAL A 327 -17.25 -14.81 1.35
N LEU A 328 -18.56 -15.04 1.29
CA LEU A 328 -19.49 -14.04 0.79
C LEU A 328 -19.53 -12.88 1.79
N ARG A 329 -19.19 -11.70 1.31
CA ARG A 329 -19.39 -10.45 2.02
C ARG A 329 -20.59 -9.73 1.44
N ILE A 330 -21.43 -9.23 2.33
CA ILE A 330 -22.51 -8.30 2.02
C ILE A 330 -22.15 -6.98 2.67
N SER A 331 -21.94 -5.95 1.87
CA SER A 331 -21.65 -4.59 2.34
C SER A 331 -22.90 -3.75 2.17
N LEU A 332 -23.41 -3.14 3.24
CA LEU A 332 -24.57 -2.24 3.19
C LEU A 332 -24.10 -0.80 3.38
N ASP A 333 -24.36 0.05 2.39
CA ASP A 333 -24.08 1.47 2.42
C ASP A 333 -25.32 2.34 2.15
N TYR A 334 -25.30 3.54 2.72
CA TYR A 334 -26.36 4.52 2.53
C TYR A 334 -26.02 5.43 1.34
N SER A 335 -26.80 5.35 0.27
CA SER A 335 -26.66 6.32 -0.83
C SER A 335 -27.44 7.58 -0.51
N ILE A 336 -26.71 8.66 -0.26
CA ILE A 336 -27.25 10.01 -0.02
C ILE A 336 -28.08 10.50 -1.22
N ASP A 337 -27.80 10.00 -2.43
CA ASP A 337 -28.36 10.53 -3.67
C ASP A 337 -29.77 10.01 -3.99
N THR A 338 -30.26 8.97 -3.30
CA THR A 338 -31.54 8.31 -3.69
C THR A 338 -32.65 8.37 -2.65
N ASP A 339 -32.44 8.96 -1.47
CA ASP A 339 -33.45 9.23 -0.40
C ASP A 339 -34.38 8.06 0.03
N LEU A 340 -34.20 6.85 -0.54
CA LEU A 340 -35.20 5.77 -0.50
C LEU A 340 -34.62 4.35 -0.43
N TRP A 341 -33.28 4.16 -0.51
CA TRP A 341 -32.71 2.81 -0.63
C TRP A 341 -31.36 2.65 0.08
N LEU A 342 -31.23 1.58 0.87
CA LEU A 342 -29.93 1.07 1.30
C LEU A 342 -29.32 0.28 0.14
N HIS A 343 -28.13 0.66 -0.30
CA HIS A 343 -27.42 -0.05 -1.35
C HIS A 343 -26.58 -1.14 -0.71
N GLY A 344 -26.88 -2.37 -1.04
CA GLY A 344 -26.05 -3.51 -0.72
C GLY A 344 -25.13 -3.83 -1.89
N GLU A 345 -23.91 -4.27 -1.59
CA GLU A 345 -22.98 -4.86 -2.54
C GLU A 345 -22.62 -6.26 -2.05
N MET A 346 -22.71 -7.25 -2.92
CA MET A 346 -22.31 -8.62 -2.63
C MET A 346 -21.00 -8.93 -3.35
N ASP A 347 -19.98 -9.34 -2.59
CA ASP A 347 -18.69 -9.70 -3.15
C ASP A 347 -18.07 -10.91 -2.44
N LEU A 348 -17.14 -11.58 -3.11
CA LEU A 348 -16.39 -12.67 -2.51
C LEU A 348 -15.07 -12.10 -1.96
N VAL A 349 -14.81 -12.30 -0.68
CA VAL A 349 -13.58 -11.86 -0.03
C VAL A 349 -12.77 -13.04 0.49
N TYR A 350 -11.46 -12.92 0.41
CA TYR A 350 -10.55 -13.86 1.08
C TYR A 350 -10.03 -13.26 2.38
N ALA A 351 -10.18 -13.99 3.47
CA ALA A 351 -9.59 -13.60 4.74
C ALA A 351 -8.19 -14.18 4.92
N ARG A 352 -7.27 -13.34 5.39
CA ARG A 352 -5.93 -13.75 5.83
C ARG A 352 -5.98 -14.73 7.00
N HIS A 353 -6.93 -14.55 7.93
CA HIS A 353 -7.11 -15.44 9.08
C HIS A 353 -8.59 -15.80 9.29
N GLN A 354 -8.85 -17.02 9.79
CA GLN A 354 -10.23 -17.47 10.08
C GLN A 354 -10.95 -16.58 11.11
N LYS A 355 -10.20 -15.97 12.05
CA LYS A 355 -10.76 -15.01 13.01
C LYS A 355 -11.29 -13.74 12.34
N ASP A 356 -10.76 -13.37 11.17
CA ASP A 356 -11.17 -12.16 10.45
C ASP A 356 -12.55 -12.36 9.82
N LEU A 357 -13.04 -13.60 9.70
CA LEU A 357 -14.37 -13.93 9.21
C LEU A 357 -15.46 -13.80 10.26
N LYS A 358 -15.09 -13.74 11.54
CA LYS A 358 -16.03 -13.65 12.66
C LYS A 358 -16.05 -12.22 13.21
N PRO A 359 -17.23 -11.69 13.56
CA PRO A 359 -17.29 -10.42 14.28
C PRO A 359 -16.58 -10.58 15.64
N GLU A 360 -15.83 -9.55 16.05
CA GLU A 360 -15.24 -9.48 17.39
C GLU A 360 -16.34 -9.32 18.43
N TYR A 361 -17.34 -8.50 18.12
CA TYR A 361 -18.52 -8.29 18.93
C TYR A 361 -19.69 -7.79 18.09
N MET A 362 -20.88 -7.88 18.66
CA MET A 362 -22.09 -7.27 18.14
C MET A 362 -22.29 -5.93 18.85
N GLU A 363 -22.09 -4.83 18.15
CA GLU A 363 -22.33 -3.48 18.66
C GLU A 363 -23.84 -3.22 18.71
N GLN A 364 -24.36 -3.03 19.92
CA GLN A 364 -25.72 -2.55 20.10
C GLN A 364 -25.81 -1.10 19.60
N GLN A 365 -26.77 -0.84 18.72
CA GLN A 365 -26.98 0.53 18.25
C GLN A 365 -27.62 1.37 19.37
N PRO A 366 -27.22 2.66 19.51
CA PRO A 366 -27.71 3.52 20.59
C PRO A 366 -29.23 3.68 20.61
N ASP A 367 -29.84 3.59 19.42
CA ASP A 367 -31.19 4.07 19.14
C ASP A 367 -32.16 2.97 18.65
N GLY A 368 -31.77 1.69 18.70
CA GLY A 368 -32.62 0.57 18.28
C GLY A 368 -32.08 -0.81 18.69
N PRO A 369 -32.89 -1.89 18.62
CA PRO A 369 -32.45 -3.25 18.97
C PRO A 369 -31.57 -3.89 17.88
N VAL A 370 -31.21 -3.13 16.85
CA VAL A 370 -30.32 -3.50 15.76
C VAL A 370 -28.93 -3.75 16.33
N GLN A 371 -28.37 -4.92 16.02
CA GLN A 371 -26.99 -5.27 16.37
C GLN A 371 -26.12 -5.24 15.12
N ARG A 372 -25.01 -4.50 15.20
CA ARG A 372 -24.03 -4.41 14.12
C ARG A 372 -22.85 -5.34 14.40
N PRO A 373 -22.54 -6.31 13.52
CA PRO A 373 -21.28 -7.05 13.59
C PRO A 373 -20.11 -6.08 13.39
N VAL A 374 -19.20 -6.04 14.37
CA VAL A 374 -17.95 -5.28 14.27
C VAL A 374 -16.81 -6.25 14.09
N TYR A 375 -16.06 -6.06 13.00
CA TYR A 375 -14.92 -6.89 12.66
C TYR A 375 -13.60 -6.18 13.01
N PRO A 376 -12.48 -6.93 13.09
CA PRO A 376 -11.18 -6.34 13.39
C PRO A 376 -10.82 -5.23 12.40
N SER A 377 -10.28 -4.11 12.90
CA SER A 377 -9.85 -2.97 12.07
C SER A 377 -8.72 -3.31 11.08
N ILE A 378 -8.04 -4.45 11.28
CA ILE A 378 -6.97 -4.98 10.43
C ILE A 378 -7.43 -6.27 9.74
N ALA A 379 -8.74 -6.46 9.52
CA ALA A 379 -9.23 -7.60 8.76
C ALA A 379 -8.55 -7.59 7.37
N GLY A 380 -7.63 -8.53 7.17
CA GLY A 380 -6.84 -8.64 5.94
C GLY A 380 -7.68 -9.27 4.84
N LEU A 381 -8.68 -8.52 4.36
CA LEU A 381 -9.58 -8.95 3.30
C LEU A 381 -9.02 -8.52 1.95
N ALA A 382 -8.92 -9.49 1.04
CA ALA A 382 -8.69 -9.20 -0.37
C ALA A 382 -9.99 -9.45 -1.13
N PRO A 383 -10.59 -8.42 -1.75
CA PRO A 383 -11.75 -8.62 -2.61
C PRO A 383 -11.36 -9.47 -3.81
N PHE A 384 -12.23 -10.38 -4.18
CA PHE A 384 -12.13 -11.20 -5.37
C PHE A 384 -13.38 -10.98 -6.20
N TRP A 385 -13.22 -10.19 -7.25
CA TRP A 385 -14.24 -10.07 -8.27
C TRP A 385 -13.95 -11.09 -9.37
N PRO A 386 -14.80 -12.12 -9.57
CA PRO A 386 -14.68 -12.92 -10.78
C PRO A 386 -14.92 -11.98 -11.97
N ALA A 387 -13.95 -11.88 -12.86
CA ALA A 387 -14.12 -11.15 -14.12
C ALA A 387 -15.12 -11.92 -15.00
N ALA A 388 -16.41 -11.62 -14.84
CA ALA A 388 -17.50 -12.08 -15.69
C ALA A 388 -18.49 -10.94 -15.90
N ASP A 389 -19.10 -10.94 -17.09
CA ASP A 389 -19.94 -9.86 -17.59
C ASP A 389 -21.32 -9.74 -16.87
N SER A 390 -21.61 -10.56 -15.84
CA SER A 390 -22.60 -10.26 -14.79
C SER A 390 -22.42 -11.13 -13.52
N ALA A 391 -22.67 -10.55 -12.35
CA ALA A 391 -22.67 -11.20 -11.03
C ALA A 391 -23.85 -12.19 -10.88
N GLU A 392 -24.97 -11.90 -11.53
CA GLU A 392 -26.19 -12.73 -11.50
C GLU A 392 -25.93 -14.15 -12.04
N GLU A 393 -25.20 -14.29 -13.15
CA GLU A 393 -24.83 -15.60 -13.71
C GLU A 393 -23.89 -16.39 -12.77
N SER A 394 -22.99 -15.69 -12.08
CA SER A 394 -22.04 -16.30 -11.14
C SER A 394 -22.75 -16.84 -9.90
N PHE A 395 -23.68 -16.06 -9.32
CA PHE A 395 -24.50 -16.49 -8.19
C PHE A 395 -25.49 -17.60 -8.58
N TYR A 396 -26.14 -17.50 -9.74
CA TYR A 396 -27.08 -18.50 -10.24
C TYR A 396 -26.41 -19.85 -10.52
N ALA A 397 -25.19 -19.84 -11.10
CA ALA A 397 -24.41 -21.04 -11.34
C ALA A 397 -23.99 -21.73 -10.04
N MET A 398 -23.40 -20.97 -9.09
CA MET A 398 -23.17 -21.47 -7.72
C MET A 398 -24.46 -22.01 -7.09
N GLY A 399 -25.57 -21.36 -7.41
CA GLY A 399 -26.96 -21.68 -7.08
C GLY A 399 -27.49 -23.04 -7.56
N GLN A 400 -26.95 -23.59 -8.64
CA GLN A 400 -27.46 -24.84 -9.22
C GLN A 400 -26.52 -26.01 -8.94
N GLY A 401 -25.47 -25.80 -8.13
CA GLY A 401 -24.31 -26.68 -8.10
C GLY A 401 -23.62 -26.79 -9.47
N GLN A 402 -23.95 -25.90 -10.39
CA GLN A 402 -23.42 -25.85 -11.73
C GLN A 402 -22.22 -24.92 -11.74
N VAL A 403 -21.07 -25.46 -12.04
CA VAL A 403 -19.86 -24.66 -12.13
C VAL A 403 -19.99 -23.81 -13.38
N ALA A 404 -20.12 -22.48 -13.20
CA ALA A 404 -20.11 -21.51 -14.30
C ALA A 404 -18.99 -21.91 -15.27
N LEU A 405 -19.35 -22.08 -16.56
CA LEU A 405 -18.47 -22.67 -17.55
C LEU A 405 -17.32 -21.74 -17.92
N ARG A 406 -16.25 -21.72 -17.12
CA ARG A 406 -14.85 -21.51 -17.52
C ARG A 406 -13.91 -22.33 -16.62
N ASN A 407 -12.67 -22.53 -17.09
CA ASN A 407 -11.86 -23.76 -16.94
C ASN A 407 -12.03 -24.59 -15.61
N PRO A 408 -12.73 -25.73 -15.69
CA PRO A 408 -13.43 -26.39 -14.60
C PRO A 408 -12.59 -27.34 -13.70
N ASP A 409 -11.28 -27.20 -13.51
CA ASP A 409 -10.53 -28.17 -12.67
C ASP A 409 -9.90 -27.62 -11.40
N LYS A 410 -9.66 -26.30 -11.32
CA LYS A 410 -9.03 -25.65 -10.14
C LYS A 410 -10.02 -24.78 -9.37
N GLU A 411 -10.74 -23.89 -10.05
CA GLU A 411 -11.88 -23.18 -9.46
C GLU A 411 -12.98 -24.17 -9.10
N LYS A 412 -13.26 -25.16 -9.95
CA LYS A 412 -14.20 -26.23 -9.62
C LYS A 412 -13.83 -27.01 -8.37
N ARG A 413 -12.54 -27.14 -8.01
CA ARG A 413 -12.12 -27.80 -6.75
C ARG A 413 -12.20 -26.87 -5.53
N LEU A 414 -12.02 -25.57 -5.74
CA LEU A 414 -12.20 -24.55 -4.70
C LEU A 414 -13.70 -24.35 -4.45
N LEU A 415 -14.47 -24.09 -5.50
CA LEU A 415 -15.93 -23.97 -5.56
C LEU A 415 -16.64 -25.28 -5.22
N SER A 416 -16.15 -26.47 -5.58
CA SER A 416 -16.76 -27.73 -5.12
C SER A 416 -16.50 -28.01 -3.64
N ARG A 417 -15.35 -27.56 -3.11
CA ARG A 417 -15.08 -27.63 -1.66
C ARG A 417 -15.93 -26.62 -0.90
N LEU A 418 -16.19 -25.46 -1.50
CA LEU A 418 -17.12 -24.46 -0.98
C LEU A 418 -18.58 -24.93 -1.08
N ALA A 419 -18.98 -25.59 -2.17
CA ALA A 419 -20.31 -26.18 -2.34
C ALA A 419 -20.60 -27.32 -1.37
N SER A 420 -19.55 -27.94 -0.82
CA SER A 420 -19.65 -28.90 0.28
C SER A 420 -19.61 -28.27 1.68
N GLN A 421 -19.48 -26.94 1.80
CA GLN A 421 -19.52 -26.24 3.09
C GLN A 421 -20.95 -25.77 3.41
N PRO A 422 -21.37 -25.81 4.69
CA PRO A 422 -22.65 -25.28 5.15
C PRO A 422 -22.90 -23.81 4.75
N ALA A 423 -21.83 -23.05 4.49
CA ALA A 423 -21.90 -21.66 4.03
C ALA A 423 -22.65 -21.50 2.70
N ILE A 424 -22.54 -22.46 1.77
CA ILE A 424 -23.26 -22.38 0.49
C ILE A 424 -24.74 -22.73 0.67
N SER A 425 -25.12 -23.66 1.55
CA SER A 425 -26.54 -23.89 1.88
C SER A 425 -27.20 -22.64 2.48
N SER A 426 -26.43 -21.79 3.14
CA SER A 426 -26.96 -20.56 3.71
C SER A 426 -26.99 -19.38 2.75
N ILE A 427 -26.17 -19.41 1.68
CA ILE A 427 -26.39 -18.56 0.50
C ILE A 427 -27.70 -18.96 -0.18
N PHE A 428 -28.04 -20.25 -0.20
CA PHE A 428 -29.34 -20.74 -0.65
C PHE A 428 -30.48 -20.38 0.28
N ASP A 429 -30.29 -20.50 1.59
CA ASP A 429 -31.30 -20.08 2.55
C ASP A 429 -31.51 -18.57 2.46
N PHE A 430 -30.45 -17.77 2.27
CA PHE A 430 -30.57 -16.34 1.98
C PHE A 430 -31.30 -16.08 0.67
N SER A 431 -30.85 -16.66 -0.45
CA SER A 431 -31.50 -16.51 -1.76
C SER A 431 -32.96 -16.97 -1.72
N ARG A 432 -33.27 -18.06 -1.03
CA ARG A 432 -34.63 -18.57 -0.83
C ARG A 432 -35.46 -17.65 0.07
N LEU A 433 -34.99 -17.28 1.25
CA LEU A 433 -35.67 -16.34 2.17
C LEU A 433 -35.93 -14.99 1.48
N TRP A 434 -35.00 -14.56 0.63
CA TRP A 434 -35.07 -13.33 -0.15
C TRP A 434 -36.00 -13.42 -1.37
N THR A 435 -36.10 -14.60 -2.00
CA THR A 435 -37.04 -14.84 -3.11
C THR A 435 -38.46 -15.02 -2.56
N GLU A 436 -38.62 -15.73 -1.45
CA GLU A 436 -39.90 -15.97 -0.76
C GLU A 436 -40.50 -14.67 -0.19
N SER A 437 -39.67 -13.70 0.26
CA SER A 437 -40.14 -12.37 0.67
C SER A 437 -40.55 -11.46 -0.51
N SER A 438 -40.25 -11.84 -1.75
CA SER A 438 -40.48 -11.02 -2.96
C SER A 438 -41.78 -11.33 -3.70
N ASP A 439 -42.42 -12.47 -3.41
CA ASP A 439 -43.61 -12.95 -4.15
C ASP A 439 -44.95 -12.35 -3.66
N GLU A 440 -45.01 -11.68 -2.50
CA GLU A 440 -46.28 -11.20 -1.92
C GLU A 440 -46.75 -9.81 -2.41
N TRP A 441 -46.02 -9.15 -3.32
CA TRP A 441 -46.34 -7.77 -3.72
C TRP A 441 -46.52 -7.56 -5.23
N THR A 442 -47.37 -8.37 -5.85
CA THR A 442 -47.89 -8.10 -7.21
C THR A 442 -49.06 -7.11 -7.16
N GLY A 443 -48.75 -5.85 -6.84
CA GLY A 443 -49.71 -4.73 -6.83
C GLY A 443 -49.18 -3.53 -7.61
N SER A 444 -49.28 -3.56 -8.94
CA SER A 444 -49.30 -2.40 -9.86
C SER A 444 -48.31 -1.23 -9.61
N GLY A 445 -47.10 -1.55 -9.16
CA GLY A 445 -45.93 -0.67 -9.08
C GLY A 445 -44.68 -1.36 -8.52
N GLY A 446 -44.68 -2.70 -8.49
CA GLY A 446 -43.86 -3.53 -7.62
C GLY A 446 -42.40 -3.63 -8.03
N GLY A 447 -41.54 -2.99 -7.24
CA GLY A 447 -40.10 -3.12 -7.31
C GLY A 447 -39.66 -4.54 -6.95
N ARG A 448 -39.20 -5.27 -7.96
CA ARG A 448 -38.15 -6.26 -7.76
C ARG A 448 -36.97 -5.54 -7.11
N ILE A 449 -36.36 -6.11 -6.08
CA ILE A 449 -35.00 -5.72 -5.74
C ILE A 449 -34.16 -6.08 -6.97
N ALA A 450 -33.72 -5.07 -7.71
CA ALA A 450 -32.82 -5.27 -8.83
C ALA A 450 -31.46 -5.66 -8.24
N VAL A 451 -31.15 -6.96 -8.24
CA VAL A 451 -29.76 -7.38 -8.15
C VAL A 451 -29.18 -7.02 -9.52
N PHE A 452 -28.31 -6.03 -9.56
CA PHE A 452 -27.72 -5.56 -10.80
C PHE A 452 -26.60 -6.52 -11.24
N ASP A 453 -26.20 -6.41 -12.51
CA ASP A 453 -25.12 -7.21 -13.09
C ASP A 453 -23.78 -7.08 -12.34
N ASP A 454 -23.64 -6.10 -11.44
CA ASP A 454 -22.46 -5.88 -10.61
C ASP A 454 -22.64 -6.36 -9.16
N GLY A 455 -23.65 -7.17 -8.85
CA GLY A 455 -23.86 -7.69 -7.50
C GLY A 455 -24.32 -6.63 -6.48
N SER A 456 -24.63 -5.42 -6.95
CA SER A 456 -25.31 -4.43 -6.12
C SER A 456 -26.81 -4.73 -6.04
N PHE A 457 -27.44 -4.35 -4.94
CA PHE A 457 -28.87 -4.50 -4.71
C PHE A 457 -29.39 -3.37 -3.83
N SER A 458 -30.70 -3.15 -3.83
CA SER A 458 -31.32 -2.09 -3.04
C SER A 458 -32.33 -2.64 -2.04
N LEU A 459 -32.20 -2.23 -0.78
CA LEU A 459 -33.10 -2.57 0.32
C LEU A 459 -34.01 -1.39 0.64
N ASN A 460 -35.32 -1.62 0.58
CA ASN A 460 -36.31 -0.75 1.21
C ASN A 460 -36.51 -1.17 2.68
N GLY A 461 -37.27 -0.42 3.48
CA GLY A 461 -37.31 -0.67 4.92
C GLY A 461 -37.99 -1.96 5.39
N ALA A 462 -38.95 -2.50 4.63
CA ALA A 462 -39.50 -3.84 4.93
C ALA A 462 -38.44 -4.91 4.66
N ALA A 463 -37.78 -4.86 3.51
CA ALA A 463 -36.71 -5.78 3.17
C ALA A 463 -35.49 -5.64 4.10
N LEU A 464 -35.21 -4.43 4.60
CA LEU A 464 -34.19 -4.19 5.62
C LEU A 464 -34.56 -4.86 6.95
N GLN A 465 -35.83 -4.80 7.35
CA GLN A 465 -36.29 -5.47 8.56
C GLN A 465 -36.10 -6.99 8.45
N ASP A 466 -36.49 -7.58 7.33
CA ASP A 466 -36.31 -9.01 7.09
C ASP A 466 -34.83 -9.40 7.06
N PHE A 467 -33.99 -8.56 6.45
CA PHE A 467 -32.54 -8.71 6.49
C PHE A 467 -31.99 -8.69 7.92
N MET A 468 -32.46 -7.77 8.76
CA MET A 468 -32.04 -7.66 10.16
C MET A 468 -32.46 -8.87 11.01
N ILE A 469 -33.62 -9.47 10.72
CA ILE A 469 -34.08 -10.71 11.37
C ILE A 469 -33.22 -11.90 10.93
N ALA A 470 -32.84 -11.94 9.65
CA ALA A 470 -32.00 -13.01 9.09
C ALA A 470 -30.51 -12.90 9.50
N LEU A 471 -30.06 -11.72 9.93
CA LEU A 471 -28.65 -11.43 10.21
C LEU A 471 -27.93 -12.47 11.10
N PRO A 472 -28.49 -12.94 12.24
CA PRO A 472 -27.82 -13.94 13.07
C PRO A 472 -27.56 -15.26 12.32
N ALA A 473 -28.54 -15.73 11.55
CA ALA A 473 -28.41 -16.95 10.75
C ALA A 473 -27.39 -16.78 9.61
N LEU A 474 -27.32 -15.59 9.00
CA LEU A 474 -26.30 -15.26 8.01
C LEU A 474 -24.89 -15.31 8.61
N LEU A 475 -24.69 -14.73 9.78
CA LEU A 475 -23.39 -14.76 10.47
C LEU A 475 -22.98 -16.19 10.88
N ASP A 476 -23.93 -16.98 11.40
CA ASP A 476 -23.69 -18.39 11.80
C ASP A 476 -23.32 -19.28 10.62
N SER A 477 -23.81 -18.94 9.43
CA SER A 477 -23.44 -19.62 8.20
C SER A 477 -22.06 -19.25 7.65
N GLY A 478 -21.40 -18.27 8.25
CA GLY A 478 -20.10 -17.78 7.81
C GLY A 478 -20.17 -16.72 6.71
N ILE A 479 -21.34 -16.12 6.44
CA ILE A 479 -21.46 -14.92 5.62
C ILE A 479 -20.99 -13.72 6.44
N ARG A 480 -20.17 -12.86 5.83
CA ARG A 480 -19.70 -11.63 6.44
C ARG A 480 -20.64 -10.48 6.07
N VAL A 481 -21.10 -9.69 7.05
CA VAL A 481 -22.02 -8.57 6.77
C VAL A 481 -21.43 -7.27 7.31
N GLU A 482 -21.08 -6.33 6.44
CA GLU A 482 -20.52 -5.03 6.81
C GLU A 482 -21.60 -3.94 6.72
N PHE A 483 -21.74 -3.14 7.79
CA PHE A 483 -22.65 -2.00 7.83
C PHE A 483 -21.87 -0.69 7.84
N SER A 484 -22.20 0.21 6.91
CA SER A 484 -21.74 1.59 6.97
C SER A 484 -22.12 2.23 8.30
N ARG A 485 -21.25 3.08 8.85
CA ARG A 485 -21.52 3.83 10.09
C ARG A 485 -22.68 4.82 9.94
N GLU A 486 -23.12 5.10 8.73
CA GLU A 486 -24.20 6.05 8.46
C GLU A 486 -25.59 5.43 8.65
N LEU A 487 -25.71 4.09 8.63
CA LEU A 487 -26.95 3.37 8.95
C LEU A 487 -27.49 3.70 10.35
N ILE A 488 -26.61 4.13 11.27
CA ILE A 488 -26.96 4.60 12.62
C ILE A 488 -27.98 5.73 12.56
N ARG A 489 -27.99 6.54 11.49
CA ARG A 489 -28.88 7.69 11.33
C ARG A 489 -30.28 7.32 10.84
N LEU A 490 -30.49 6.11 10.34
CA LEU A 490 -31.78 5.65 9.81
C LEU A 490 -32.76 5.27 10.91
N PHE A 491 -32.25 4.78 12.06
CA PHE A 491 -33.08 4.42 13.20
C PHE A 491 -33.12 5.57 14.19
N ARG A 492 -34.29 6.19 14.32
CA ARG A 492 -34.54 7.20 15.34
C ARG A 492 -34.89 6.49 16.65
N PRO A 493 -34.41 6.96 17.82
CA PRO A 493 -34.82 6.39 19.09
C PRO A 493 -36.34 6.44 19.21
N ALA A 494 -36.92 5.28 19.52
CA ALA A 494 -38.37 5.12 19.60
C ALA A 494 -38.92 6.02 20.74
N PRO A 495 -39.79 7.00 20.44
CA PRO A 495 -40.41 7.78 21.49
C PRO A 495 -41.28 6.86 22.33
N ARG A 496 -41.15 6.95 23.65
CA ARG A 496 -42.01 6.19 24.56
C ARG A 496 -43.43 6.71 24.46
N ALA A 497 -44.35 5.79 24.17
CA ALA A 497 -45.77 6.07 24.15
C ALA A 497 -46.21 6.61 25.51
N ARG A 498 -47.08 7.62 25.47
CA ARG A 498 -47.72 8.24 26.63
C ARG A 498 -49.21 8.17 26.43
N PHE A 499 -49.97 7.99 27.50
CA PHE A 499 -51.41 8.09 27.44
C PHE A 499 -51.83 9.41 28.09
N GLU A 500 -52.34 10.33 27.27
CA GLU A 500 -52.87 11.63 27.71
C GLU A 500 -54.38 11.56 27.80
N ILE A 501 -54.96 12.29 28.75
CA ILE A 501 -56.40 12.32 28.98
C ILE A 501 -56.88 13.74 28.79
N ASP A 502 -57.70 13.93 27.78
CA ASP A 502 -58.29 15.22 27.47
C ASP A 502 -59.43 15.51 28.46
N LYS A 503 -59.42 16.72 29.03
CA LYS A 503 -60.48 17.18 29.95
C LYS A 503 -61.82 17.28 29.19
N PRO A 504 -62.93 16.78 29.76
CA PRO A 504 -64.22 16.94 29.14
C PRO A 504 -64.71 18.39 29.20
N SER A 505 -65.22 18.87 28.08
CA SER A 505 -66.24 19.91 28.07
C SER A 505 -67.60 19.25 28.35
N GLY A 506 -67.97 19.07 29.62
CA GLY A 506 -69.31 18.57 30.00
C GLY A 506 -69.37 17.10 30.44
N ILE A 507 -68.95 16.86 31.68
CA ILE A 507 -69.36 15.88 32.72
C ILE A 507 -69.66 14.38 32.37
N GLU A 508 -69.99 13.95 31.16
CA GLU A 508 -70.48 12.57 30.94
C GLU A 508 -69.45 11.53 30.47
N TRP A 509 -68.32 11.94 29.90
CA TRP A 509 -67.30 11.00 29.37
C TRP A 509 -65.92 11.66 29.30
N PHE A 510 -64.86 10.86 29.44
CA PHE A 510 -63.47 11.29 29.26
C PHE A 510 -62.90 10.66 27.99
N SER A 511 -62.03 11.37 27.27
CA SER A 511 -61.26 10.81 26.16
C SER A 511 -59.79 10.69 26.56
N GLY A 512 -59.25 9.49 26.36
CA GLY A 512 -57.82 9.23 26.47
C GLY A 512 -57.23 8.97 25.10
N ARG A 513 -55.98 9.36 24.90
CA ARG A 513 -55.26 9.21 23.65
C ARG A 513 -53.84 8.72 23.91
N ILE A 514 -53.37 7.78 23.10
CA ILE A 514 -51.95 7.46 23.06
C ILE A 514 -51.23 8.48 22.19
N LEU A 515 -50.10 8.96 22.70
CA LEU A 515 -49.23 9.92 22.07
C LEU A 515 -47.81 9.38 22.04
N LEU A 516 -47.18 9.51 20.87
CA LEU A 516 -45.75 9.30 20.73
C LEU A 516 -45.08 10.67 20.67
N PRO A 517 -44.52 11.18 21.79
CA PRO A 517 -43.99 12.52 21.87
C PRO A 517 -42.86 12.74 20.86
N GLY A 518 -42.90 13.87 20.16
CA GLY A 518 -41.90 14.20 19.14
C GLY A 518 -42.15 13.59 17.75
N LEU A 519 -43.32 12.95 17.54
CA LEU A 519 -43.84 12.58 16.23
C LEU A 519 -45.02 13.48 15.83
N SER A 520 -45.10 13.83 14.54
CA SER A 520 -46.28 14.49 13.98
C SER A 520 -47.50 13.55 13.94
N ARG A 521 -48.71 14.07 13.77
CA ARG A 521 -49.93 13.22 13.76
C ARG A 521 -49.88 12.17 12.65
N SER A 522 -49.48 12.57 11.43
CA SER A 522 -49.29 11.64 10.31
C SER A 522 -48.21 10.59 10.55
N GLU A 523 -47.18 10.91 11.35
CA GLU A 523 -46.16 9.93 11.76
C GLU A 523 -46.72 8.95 12.80
N GLN A 524 -47.52 9.43 13.75
CA GLN A 524 -48.16 8.60 14.75
C GLN A 524 -49.14 7.62 14.11
N ASP A 525 -49.94 8.08 13.14
CA ASP A 525 -50.89 7.24 12.41
C ASP A 525 -50.16 6.07 11.72
N ARG A 526 -49.03 6.34 11.04
CA ARG A 526 -48.20 5.30 10.41
C ARG A 526 -47.64 4.29 11.41
N VAL A 527 -47.31 4.74 12.62
CA VAL A 527 -46.80 3.90 13.70
C VAL A 527 -47.91 2.99 14.24
N PHE A 528 -49.11 3.51 14.44
CA PHE A 528 -50.26 2.72 14.89
C PHE A 528 -50.72 1.72 13.83
N ASP A 529 -50.74 2.12 12.56
CA ASP A 529 -51.02 1.21 11.44
C ASP A 529 -50.02 0.05 11.42
N ALA A 530 -48.72 0.36 11.53
CA ALA A 530 -47.68 -0.65 11.57
C ALA A 530 -47.80 -1.61 12.76
N TYR A 531 -48.13 -1.07 13.93
CA TYR A 531 -48.33 -1.87 15.14
C TYR A 531 -49.51 -2.83 14.98
N ARG A 532 -50.63 -2.37 14.40
CA ARG A 532 -51.82 -3.19 14.15
C ARG A 532 -51.59 -4.27 13.10
N ASP A 533 -50.77 -3.98 12.10
CA ASP A 533 -50.34 -4.95 11.09
C ASP A 533 -49.36 -6.01 11.65
N GLY A 534 -48.99 -5.92 12.94
CA GLY A 534 -48.04 -6.83 13.58
C GLY A 534 -46.59 -6.59 13.14
N ARG A 535 -46.28 -5.41 12.57
CA ARG A 535 -44.92 -5.07 12.16
C ARG A 535 -44.05 -4.74 13.39
N GLY A 536 -42.75 -5.04 13.32
CA GLY A 536 -41.79 -4.70 14.37
C GLY A 536 -41.28 -3.26 14.29
N TYR A 537 -41.46 -2.58 13.15
CA TYR A 537 -40.95 -1.24 12.86
C TYR A 537 -41.95 -0.40 12.09
N ALA A 538 -41.80 0.93 12.18
CA ALA A 538 -42.61 1.89 11.43
C ALA A 538 -41.76 3.00 10.83
N GLU A 539 -42.08 3.38 9.60
CA GLU A 539 -41.50 4.54 8.93
C GLU A 539 -42.22 5.82 9.36
N ILE A 540 -41.48 6.76 9.93
CA ILE A 540 -42.02 8.05 10.35
C ILE A 540 -41.89 9.09 9.23
N ARG A 541 -40.72 9.19 8.59
CA ARG A 541 -40.40 10.09 7.46
C ARG A 541 -39.52 9.33 6.48
N SER A 542 -39.39 9.81 5.23
CA SER A 542 -38.57 9.21 4.17
C SER A 542 -37.23 8.70 4.74
N GLY A 543 -37.10 7.38 4.87
CA GLY A 543 -35.88 6.72 5.33
C GLY A 543 -35.61 6.73 6.85
N GLN A 544 -36.53 7.24 7.69
CA GLN A 544 -36.41 7.21 9.15
C GLN A 544 -37.39 6.20 9.77
N TRP A 545 -36.82 5.29 10.57
CA TRP A 545 -37.51 4.14 11.15
C TRP A 545 -37.49 4.20 12.67
N ILE A 546 -38.55 3.70 13.30
CA ILE A 546 -38.61 3.47 14.75
C ILE A 546 -38.95 2.01 15.05
N SER A 547 -38.39 1.47 16.13
CA SER A 547 -38.74 0.14 16.65
C SER A 547 -40.02 0.19 17.47
N LEU A 548 -41.03 -0.59 17.10
CA LEU A 548 -42.32 -0.62 17.79
C LEU A 548 -42.23 -1.27 19.17
N GLU A 549 -41.38 -2.27 19.35
CA GLU A 549 -41.16 -2.91 20.66
C GLU A 549 -40.69 -1.92 21.72
N GLN A 550 -39.87 -0.95 21.31
CA GLN A 550 -39.30 0.06 22.20
C GLN A 550 -40.23 1.24 22.49
N THR A 551 -41.29 1.42 21.70
CA THR A 551 -42.31 2.45 21.97
C THR A 551 -43.12 2.16 23.23
N GLY A 552 -43.22 0.89 23.66
CA GLY A 552 -44.06 0.48 24.79
C GLY A 552 -45.56 0.47 24.46
N LEU A 553 -45.95 0.57 23.19
CA LEU A 553 -47.36 0.56 22.75
C LEU A 553 -48.11 -0.69 23.25
N SER A 554 -47.49 -1.86 23.12
CA SER A 554 -48.08 -3.11 23.59
C SER A 554 -48.25 -3.17 25.10
N GLU A 555 -47.38 -2.53 25.87
CA GLU A 555 -47.53 -2.45 27.33
C GLU A 555 -48.74 -1.59 27.71
N ILE A 556 -48.93 -0.44 27.04
CA ILE A 556 -50.06 0.46 27.29
C ILE A 556 -51.38 -0.16 26.84
N GLU A 557 -51.43 -0.74 25.64
CA GLU A 557 -52.64 -1.38 25.12
C GLU A 557 -53.09 -2.55 26.02
N ASN A 558 -52.16 -3.41 26.43
CA ASN A 558 -52.46 -4.51 27.35
C ASN A 558 -52.94 -4.00 28.72
N GLY A 559 -52.36 -2.90 29.22
CA GLY A 559 -52.79 -2.27 30.47
C GLY A 559 -54.20 -1.71 30.39
N LEU A 560 -54.53 -0.98 29.32
CA LEU A 560 -55.87 -0.43 29.09
C LEU A 560 -56.90 -1.53 28.86
N SER A 561 -56.57 -2.55 28.09
CA SER A 561 -57.43 -3.71 27.85
C SER A 561 -57.75 -4.47 29.15
N GLY A 562 -56.77 -4.56 30.07
CA GLY A 562 -56.97 -5.12 31.42
C GLY A 562 -57.98 -4.36 32.27
N LEU A 563 -58.20 -3.07 31.99
CA LEU A 563 -59.21 -2.20 32.62
C LEU A 563 -60.54 -2.17 31.84
N GLY A 564 -60.66 -2.99 30.79
CA GLY A 564 -61.83 -3.02 29.91
C GLY A 564 -61.93 -1.82 28.97
N LEU A 565 -60.81 -1.15 28.69
CA LEU A 565 -60.71 -0.02 27.77
C LEU A 565 -60.05 -0.48 26.47
N ASN A 566 -60.79 -0.43 25.38
CA ASN A 566 -60.28 -0.72 24.05
C ASN A 566 -59.89 0.58 23.34
N LEU A 567 -58.78 0.53 22.60
CA LEU A 567 -58.34 1.62 21.74
C LEU A 567 -59.04 1.51 20.38
N ASP A 568 -59.38 2.65 19.81
CA ASP A 568 -59.82 2.74 18.42
C ASP A 568 -58.60 2.80 17.46
N PRO A 569 -58.83 2.78 16.13
CA PRO A 569 -57.75 2.82 15.13
C PRO A 569 -56.77 3.99 15.26
N GLU A 570 -57.18 5.09 15.91
CA GLU A 570 -56.42 6.32 16.07
C GLU A 570 -55.73 6.39 17.44
N GLY A 571 -55.77 5.30 18.22
CA GLY A 571 -55.22 5.24 19.56
C GLY A 571 -56.03 6.00 20.61
N LEU A 572 -57.32 6.25 20.35
CA LEU A 572 -58.23 6.92 21.28
C LEU A 572 -59.07 5.90 22.05
N THR A 573 -59.44 6.24 23.28
CA THR A 573 -60.39 5.47 24.07
C THR A 573 -61.35 6.40 24.80
N ARG A 574 -62.60 5.96 24.94
CA ARG A 574 -63.63 6.67 25.69
C ARG A 574 -63.85 5.98 27.02
N MET A 575 -63.83 6.76 28.10
CA MET A 575 -63.93 6.28 29.47
C MET A 575 -65.13 6.91 30.17
N GLY A 576 -66.00 6.09 30.75
CA GLY A 576 -67.03 6.57 31.67
C GLY A 576 -66.46 6.93 33.05
N PRO A 577 -67.20 7.65 33.91
CA PRO A 577 -66.75 8.00 35.26
C PRO A 577 -66.26 6.83 36.13
N PRO A 578 -66.86 5.61 36.08
CA PRO A 578 -66.36 4.46 36.83
C PRO A 578 -64.99 3.94 36.33
N GLN A 579 -64.78 3.93 35.00
CA GLN A 579 -63.52 3.51 34.39
C GLN A 579 -62.41 4.53 34.65
N TRP A 580 -62.75 5.82 34.65
CA TRP A 580 -61.84 6.90 35.04
C TRP A 580 -61.41 6.79 36.50
N LEU A 581 -62.36 6.56 37.42
CA LEU A 581 -62.05 6.37 38.84
C LEU A 581 -61.20 5.11 39.08
N ALA A 582 -61.44 4.02 38.34
CA ALA A 582 -60.62 2.83 38.39
C ALA A 582 -59.18 3.11 37.93
N LEU A 583 -59.00 3.79 36.78
CA LEU A 583 -57.69 4.20 36.28
C LEU A 583 -56.98 5.14 37.27
N GLN A 584 -57.70 6.12 37.83
CA GLN A 584 -57.15 7.06 38.83
C GLN A 584 -56.77 6.36 40.13
N SER A 585 -57.56 5.38 40.59
CA SER A 585 -57.28 4.58 41.79
C SER A 585 -56.04 3.71 41.60
N GLU A 586 -55.89 3.07 40.45
CA GLU A 586 -54.71 2.28 40.08
C GLU A 586 -53.45 3.16 39.99
N LEU A 587 -53.58 4.36 39.42
CA LEU A 587 -52.49 5.35 39.32
C LEU A 587 -52.08 5.96 40.68
N SER A 588 -53.01 6.12 41.61
CA SER A 588 -52.79 6.83 42.88
C SER A 588 -52.40 5.93 44.06
N GLN A 589 -52.73 4.64 44.03
CA GLN A 589 -52.55 3.77 45.20
C GLN A 589 -51.49 2.65 45.07
N GLN A 590 -50.84 2.43 43.91
CA GLN A 590 -49.92 1.28 43.71
C GLN A 590 -50.50 -0.04 44.27
N LEU A 591 -51.79 -0.30 44.06
CA LEU A 591 -52.42 -1.52 44.55
C LEU A 591 -52.03 -2.72 43.66
N GLN A 592 -51.84 -3.87 44.30
CA GLN A 592 -51.16 -5.07 43.78
C GLN A 592 -51.96 -5.87 42.74
N THR A 593 -52.25 -5.31 41.57
CA THR A 593 -52.88 -6.07 40.49
C THR A 593 -51.88 -6.31 39.36
N THR A 594 -51.06 -7.36 39.54
CA THR A 594 -50.04 -7.91 38.63
C THR A 594 -48.75 -7.11 38.44
N HIS A 595 -47.61 -7.82 38.45
CA HIS A 595 -46.27 -7.28 38.17
C HIS A 595 -46.16 -6.53 36.83
N ARG A 596 -47.05 -6.83 35.87
CA ARG A 596 -47.18 -6.13 34.59
C ARG A 596 -47.70 -4.70 34.75
N MET A 597 -48.62 -4.47 35.69
CA MET A 597 -49.21 -3.17 35.97
C MET A 597 -48.27 -2.26 36.76
N GLN A 598 -47.37 -2.82 37.56
CA GLN A 598 -46.33 -2.07 38.24
C GLN A 598 -45.29 -1.47 37.25
N LYS A 599 -44.90 -2.21 36.20
CA LYS A 599 -44.08 -1.68 35.08
C LYS A 599 -44.81 -0.61 34.25
N PHE A 600 -46.13 -0.76 34.10
CA PHE A 600 -47.02 0.22 33.48
C PHE A 600 -47.02 1.54 34.30
N LEU A 601 -47.14 1.47 35.63
CA LEU A 601 -47.17 2.63 36.52
C LEU A 601 -45.82 3.38 36.65
N GLU A 602 -44.69 2.68 36.64
CA GLU A 602 -43.35 3.30 36.73
C GLU A 602 -42.95 4.14 35.49
N ARG A 603 -43.67 3.99 34.36
CA ARG A 603 -43.31 4.61 33.07
C ARG A 603 -44.23 5.76 32.63
N PHE A 604 -45.29 6.07 33.39
CA PHE A 604 -46.25 7.11 33.05
C PHE A 604 -45.80 8.49 33.57
N GLU A 605 -45.42 9.40 32.65
CA GLU A 605 -45.48 10.85 32.92
C GLU A 605 -46.89 11.34 32.56
N LEU A 606 -47.79 11.37 33.54
CA LEU A 606 -49.07 12.04 33.39
C LEU A 606 -48.91 13.54 33.60
N GLN A 607 -49.27 14.34 32.60
CA GLN A 607 -49.76 15.68 32.87
C GLN A 607 -51.22 15.57 33.28
N VAL A 608 -51.47 15.44 34.58
CA VAL A 608 -52.82 15.56 35.14
C VAL A 608 -53.13 17.05 35.28
N PRO A 609 -54.02 17.63 34.49
CA PRO A 609 -54.44 19.00 34.74
C PRO A 609 -55.26 19.03 36.04
N ALA A 610 -54.80 19.82 37.02
CA ALA A 610 -55.45 19.95 38.32
C ALA A 610 -56.98 20.15 38.17
N MET A 611 -57.76 19.41 38.96
CA MET A 611 -59.19 19.64 39.04
C MET A 611 -59.42 21.03 39.65
N PRO A 612 -60.34 21.85 39.11
CA PRO A 612 -60.86 22.96 39.87
C PRO A 612 -61.58 22.38 41.08
N VAL A 613 -61.12 22.74 42.28
CA VAL A 613 -61.83 22.44 43.52
C VAL A 613 -63.20 23.10 43.40
N ALA A 614 -64.27 22.30 43.37
CA ALA A 614 -65.62 22.83 43.46
C ALA A 614 -65.73 23.59 44.78
N GLY A 615 -65.91 24.91 44.71
CA GLY A 615 -66.22 25.73 45.87
C GLY A 615 -67.53 25.27 46.48
N PHE A 616 -67.50 25.02 47.79
CA PHE A 616 -68.70 25.02 48.62
C PHE A 616 -69.25 26.43 48.76
#